data_AF-A0A9E1NUD6-F1
#
_entry.id   AF-A0A9E1NUD6-F1
#
_cell.length_a   1.000
_cell.length_b   1.000
_cell.length_c   1.000
_cell.angle_alpha   90.00
_cell.angle_beta   90.00
_cell.angle_gamma   90.00
#
_symmetry.space_group_name_H-M   'P 1'
#
loop_
_entity.id
_entity.type
_entity.pdbx_description
1 polymer ?
#
loop_
_entity_poly.entity_id
_entity_poly.type
_entity_poly.pdbx_seq_one_letter_code
_entity_poly.pdbx_strand_id
1 'polypeptide(L)' 'TINHTLLTVKAAQETGVQIAGIILNHSEDRPLSKIELGQNSLIQELSNVPILGECPFLGSVSSEQFDNKLAKRIKDWKV' A
#
# COMPACT_ATOMS: atom_id res chain seq x y z
N THR A 1 5.12 2.47 7.09
CA THR A 1 5.85 1.98 8.29
C THR A 1 5.98 0.46 8.18
N ILE A 2 7.19 -0.11 8.27
CA ILE A 2 7.38 -1.58 8.10
C ILE A 2 6.85 -2.37 9.30
N ASN A 3 7.29 -1.99 10.50
CA ASN A 3 6.99 -2.76 11.72
C ASN A 3 5.50 -2.85 12.01
N HIS A 4 4.76 -1.75 11.86
CA HIS A 4 3.31 -1.75 12.10
C HIS A 4 2.57 -2.69 11.13
N THR A 5 2.97 -2.72 9.85
CA THR A 5 2.41 -3.67 8.88
C THR A 5 2.68 -5.11 9.31
N LEU A 6 3.92 -5.45 9.66
CA LEU A 6 4.29 -6.81 10.05
C LEU A 6 3.57 -7.26 11.33
N LEU A 7 3.49 -6.40 12.35
CA LEU A 7 2.78 -6.70 13.59
C LEU A 7 1.27 -6.88 13.37
N THR A 8 0.67 -6.08 12.48
CA THR A 8 -0.76 -6.21 12.12
C THR A 8 -1.01 -7.52 11.39
N VAL A 9 -0.17 -7.85 10.39
CA VAL A 9 -0.26 -9.11 9.67
C VAL A 9 -0.11 -10.30 10.62
N LYS A 10 0.87 -10.23 11.54
CA LYS A 10 1.09 -11.28 12.52
C LYS A 10 -0.12 -11.50 13.42
N ALA A 11 -0.72 -10.43 13.94
CA ALA A 11 -1.92 -10.52 14.78
C ALA A 11 -3.12 -11.10 14.02
N ALA A 12 -3.29 -10.74 12.74
CA ALA A 12 -4.33 -11.33 11.89
C ALA A 12 -4.09 -12.83 11.64
N GLN A 13 -2.85 -13.23 11.34
CA GLN A 13 -2.49 -14.64 11.17
C GLN A 13 -2.70 -15.46 12.45
N GLU A 14 -2.33 -14.92 13.62
CA GLU A 14 -2.51 -15.58 14.92
C GLU A 14 -3.99 -15.81 15.29
N THR A 15 -4.90 -15.01 14.73
CA THR A 15 -6.34 -15.16 14.92
C THR A 15 -7.01 -16.01 13.83
N GLY A 16 -6.23 -16.56 12.89
CA GLY A 16 -6.72 -17.41 11.80
C GLY A 16 -7.33 -16.63 10.63
N VAL A 17 -7.20 -15.30 10.60
CA VAL A 17 -7.68 -14.48 9.48
C VAL A 17 -6.82 -14.76 8.25
N GLN A 18 -7.48 -15.12 7.15
CA GLN A 18 -6.84 -15.31 5.86
C GLN A 18 -6.57 -13.95 5.22
N ILE A 19 -5.30 -13.70 4.86
CA ILE A 19 -4.87 -12.43 4.28
C ILE A 19 -4.58 -12.67 2.80
N ALA A 20 -5.41 -12.09 1.94
CA ALA A 20 -5.25 -12.22 0.49
C ALA A 20 -4.00 -11.49 -0.04
N GLY A 21 -3.61 -10.40 0.63
CA GLY A 21 -2.43 -9.62 0.28
C GLY A 21 -2.41 -8.26 0.95
N ILE A 22 -1.37 -7.48 0.67
CA ILE A 22 -1.14 -6.14 1.23
C ILE A 22 -1.15 -5.11 0.09
N ILE A 23 -1.81 -3.99 0.31
CA ILE A 23 -1.73 -2.80 -0.55
C ILE A 23 -0.97 -1.72 0.22
N LEU A 24 0.11 -1.20 -0.35
CA LEU A 24 0.95 -0.20 0.31
C LEU A 24 0.57 1.19 -0.18
N ASN A 25 0.35 2.13 0.73
CA ASN A 25 -0.04 3.50 0.37
C ASN A 25 1.17 4.44 0.44
N HIS A 26 1.36 5.28 -0.58
CA HIS A 26 2.38 6.32 -0.57
C HIS A 26 1.95 7.46 0.36
N SER A 27 2.82 7.84 1.29
CA SER A 27 2.52 8.88 2.28
C SER A 27 2.82 10.29 1.78
N GLU A 28 3.53 10.44 0.67
CA GLU A 28 3.99 11.72 0.14
C GLU A 28 3.89 11.77 -1.38
N ASP A 29 3.64 12.96 -1.94
CA ASP A 29 3.59 13.20 -3.39
C ASP A 29 5.00 13.35 -3.97
N ARG A 30 5.82 12.30 -3.88
CA ARG A 30 7.17 12.29 -4.45
C ARG A 30 7.57 10.89 -4.90
N PRO A 31 8.59 10.79 -5.78
CA PRO A 31 9.18 9.50 -6.09
C PRO A 31 9.66 8.77 -4.82
N LEU A 32 9.47 7.46 -4.82
CA LEU A 32 9.98 6.59 -3.77
C LEU A 32 11.51 6.63 -3.78
N SER A 33 12.08 6.76 -2.58
CA SER A 33 13.50 6.54 -2.35
C SER A 33 13.87 5.07 -2.54
N LYS A 34 15.17 4.78 -2.72
CA LYS A 34 15.66 3.40 -2.76
C LYS A 34 15.27 2.58 -1.53
N ILE A 35 15.20 3.24 -0.37
CA ILE A 35 14.81 2.59 0.89
C ILE A 35 13.34 2.18 0.80
N GLU A 36 12.45 3.10 0.40
CA GLU A 36 11.01 2.84 0.28
C GLU A 36 10.71 1.74 -0.74
N LEU A 37 11.39 1.74 -1.88
CA LEU A 37 11.28 0.66 -2.88
C LEU A 37 11.67 -0.71 -2.30
N GLY A 38 12.68 -0.75 -1.43
CA GLY A 38 13.10 -1.98 -0.75
C GLY A 38 12.14 -2.46 0.34
N GLN A 39 11.27 -1.60 0.86
CA GLN A 39 10.34 -1.98 1.93
C GLN A 39 9.30 -2.99 1.46
N ASN A 40 8.86 -2.91 0.20
CA ASN A 40 7.86 -3.83 -0.34
C ASN A 40 8.36 -5.27 -0.31
N SER A 41 9.56 -5.50 -0.87
CA SER A 41 10.19 -6.82 -0.89
C SER A 41 10.42 -7.34 0.52
N LEU A 42 10.88 -6.47 1.44
CA LEU A 42 11.12 -6.84 2.82
C LEU A 42 9.82 -7.21 3.57
N ILE A 43 8.74 -6.45 3.38
CA ILE A 43 7.43 -6.76 3.97
C ILE A 43 6.91 -8.09 3.45
N GLN A 44 7.00 -8.32 2.14
CA GLN A 44 6.56 -9.57 1.53
C GLN A 44 7.35 -10.77 2.07
N GLU A 45 8.67 -10.66 2.15
CA GLU A 45 9.56 -11.70 2.67
C GLU A 45 9.27 -12.02 4.14
N LEU A 46 9.15 -10.99 4.99
CA LEU A 46 8.97 -11.17 6.43
C LEU A 46 7.55 -11.61 6.82
N SER A 47 6.54 -11.25 6.04
CA SER A 47 5.14 -11.59 6.33
C SER A 47 4.65 -12.88 5.66
N ASN A 48 5.32 -13.31 4.59
CA ASN A 48 4.87 -14.36 3.68
C ASN A 48 3.46 -14.09 3.10
N VAL A 49 3.13 -12.80 2.90
CA VAL A 49 1.87 -12.32 2.31
C VAL A 49 2.20 -11.52 1.06
N PRO A 50 1.53 -11.76 -0.08
CA PRO A 50 1.84 -11.06 -1.34
C PRO A 50 1.50 -9.57 -1.26
N ILE A 51 2.35 -8.73 -1.86
CA ILE A 51 1.97 -7.35 -2.17
C ILE A 51 1.11 -7.37 -3.44
N LEU A 52 -0.13 -6.91 -3.35
CA LEU A 52 -1.06 -6.85 -4.49
C LEU A 52 -0.82 -5.60 -5.33
N GLY A 53 -0.39 -4.53 -4.69
CA GLY A 53 -0.06 -3.29 -5.37
C GLY A 53 0.23 -2.14 -4.43
N GLU A 54 0.35 -0.96 -5.02
CA GLU A 54 0.62 0.29 -4.32
C GLU A 54 -0.45 1.32 -4.67
N CYS A 55 -0.94 2.04 -3.66
CA CYS A 55 -1.82 3.20 -3.82
C CYS A 55 -0.96 4.46 -3.90
N PRO A 56 -1.14 5.30 -4.94
CA PRO A 56 -0.41 6.56 -5.05
C PRO A 56 -0.86 7.54 -3.96
N PHE A 57 -0.04 8.56 -3.73
CA PHE A 57 -0.41 9.61 -2.79
C PHE A 57 -1.65 10.37 -3.28
N LEU A 58 -2.66 10.37 -2.42
CA LEU A 58 -3.83 11.23 -2.55
C LEU A 58 -3.69 12.33 -1.51
N GLY A 59 -3.63 13.59 -1.95
CA GLY A 59 -3.74 14.75 -1.07
C GLY A 59 -5.10 14.80 -0.38
N SER A 60 -5.41 15.91 0.30
CA SER A 60 -6.69 16.08 0.99
C SER A 60 -7.87 15.83 0.06
N VAL A 61 -8.56 14.71 0.26
CA VAL A 61 -9.69 14.29 -0.57
C VAL A 61 -10.96 15.02 -0.12
N SER A 62 -11.61 15.73 -1.04
CA SER A 62 -13.00 16.19 -0.89
C SER A 62 -13.90 15.47 -1.89
N SER A 63 -15.22 15.49 -1.66
CA SER A 63 -16.19 14.93 -2.61
C SER A 63 -16.07 15.54 -4.01
N GLU A 64 -15.66 16.81 -4.13
CA GLU A 64 -15.45 17.46 -5.42
C GLU A 64 -14.23 16.91 -6.19
N GLN A 65 -13.33 16.18 -5.53
CA GLN A 65 -12.11 15.65 -6.15
C GLN A 65 -12.30 14.26 -6.79
N PHE A 66 -13.48 13.64 -6.64
CA PHE A 66 -13.85 12.44 -7.39
C PHE A 66 -14.31 12.80 -8.80
N ASP A 67 -13.39 13.37 -9.57
CA ASP A 67 -13.63 13.88 -10.92
C ASP A 67 -12.80 13.15 -11.99
N ASN A 68 -12.92 13.60 -13.23
CA ASN A 68 -12.16 13.06 -14.35
C ASN A 68 -10.64 13.27 -14.22
N LYS A 69 -10.16 14.18 -13.37
CA LYS A 69 -8.72 14.34 -13.11
C LYS A 69 -8.23 13.21 -12.22
N LEU A 70 -8.97 12.85 -11.17
CA LEU A 70 -8.65 11.67 -10.35
C LEU A 70 -8.65 10.40 -11.22
N ALA A 71 -9.68 10.21 -12.05
CA ALA A 71 -9.77 9.08 -12.97
C ALA A 71 -8.55 8.97 -13.91
N LYS A 72 -8.03 10.10 -14.39
CA LYS A 72 -6.79 10.13 -15.19
C LYS A 72 -5.56 9.76 -14.36
N ARG A 73 -5.45 10.24 -13.12
CA ARG A 73 -4.29 9.96 -12.23
C ARG A 73 -4.18 8.49 -11.86
N ILE A 74 -5.32 7.82 -11.64
CA ILE A 74 -5.36 6.41 -11.23
C ILE A 74 -5.52 5.45 -12.40
N LYS A 75 -5.50 5.93 -13.65
CA LYS A 75 -5.77 5.13 -14.85
C LYS A 75 -4.84 3.91 -14.98
N ASP A 76 -3.58 4.08 -14.59
CA ASP A 76 -2.56 3.04 -14.70
C ASP A 76 -2.36 2.26 -13.40
N TRP A 77 -3.28 2.42 -12.44
CA TRP A 77 -3.23 1.68 -11.18
C TRP A 77 -3.45 0.19 -11.43
N LYS A 78 -2.47 -0.62 -11.03
CA LYS A 78 -2.54 -2.08 -11.02
C LYS A 78 -2.84 -2.53 -9.60
N VAL A 79 -4.03 -3.11 -9.40
CA VAL A 79 -4.47 -3.81 -8.19
C VAL A 79 -4.60 -5.28 -8.53
#